data_AF-A0A418GGZ6-F1
#
_entry.id   AF-A0A418GGZ6-F1
#
_cell.length_a   1.000
_cell.length_b   1.000
_cell.length_c   1.000
_cell.angle_alpha   90.00
_cell.angle_beta   90.00
_cell.angle_gamma   90.00
#
_symmetry.space_group_name_H-M   'P 1'
#
loop_
_entity.id
_entity.type
_entity.pdbx_description
1 polymer ?
#
loop_
_entity_poly.entity_id
_entity_poly.type
_entity_poly.pdbx_seq_one_letter_code
_entity_poly.pdbx_strand_id
1 'polypeptide(L)'
;MNKEARLLINITTNIFVFLLTTPTVFATEFNTDVLDASDRNNIDLTPFSRAGYIMPGQYQMEIRVNGQDISPSAFQITFLEPSFSGNDSNLLIVFYVQIMPDDFVM
;
A
#
# COMPACT_ATOMS: atom_id res chain seq x y z
N MET A 1 -11.93 -29.81 40.46
CA MET A 1 -11.96 -28.40 40.01
C MET A 1 -13.41 -27.95 39.90
N ASN A 2 -13.81 -26.89 40.60
CA ASN A 2 -15.20 -26.42 40.59
C ASN A 2 -15.56 -25.76 39.25
N LYS A 3 -16.86 -25.68 38.91
CA LYS A 3 -17.33 -25.13 37.63
C LYS A 3 -16.88 -23.67 37.43
N GLU A 4 -16.87 -22.90 38.50
CA GLU A 4 -16.40 -21.51 38.55
C GLU A 4 -14.91 -21.38 38.13
N ALA A 5 -14.01 -22.19 38.68
CA ALA A 5 -12.59 -22.14 38.31
C ALA A 5 -12.36 -22.55 36.86
N ARG A 6 -13.15 -23.51 36.32
CA ARG A 6 -13.06 -23.90 34.90
C ARG A 6 -13.49 -22.75 33.98
N LEU A 7 -14.52 -22.00 34.36
CA LEU A 7 -14.99 -20.84 33.60
C LEU A 7 -13.95 -19.73 33.60
N LEU A 8 -13.39 -19.40 34.77
CA LEU A 8 -12.36 -18.37 34.90
C LEU A 8 -11.10 -18.71 34.10
N ILE A 9 -10.64 -19.97 34.14
CA ILE A 9 -9.51 -20.44 33.34
C ILE A 9 -9.81 -20.26 31.85
N ASN A 10 -10.97 -20.72 31.38
CA ASN A 10 -11.33 -20.61 29.96
C ASN A 10 -11.39 -19.14 29.48
N ILE A 11 -11.95 -18.24 30.29
CA ILE A 11 -12.00 -16.81 29.96
C ILE A 11 -10.57 -16.24 29.87
N THR A 12 -9.74 -16.55 30.87
CA THR A 12 -8.35 -16.06 30.92
C THR A 12 -7.54 -16.58 29.74
N THR A 13 -7.69 -17.86 29.40
CA THR A 13 -7.03 -18.47 28.23
C THR A 13 -7.51 -17.82 26.92
N ASN A 14 -8.80 -17.55 26.75
CA ASN A 14 -9.30 -16.90 25.53
C ASN A 14 -8.79 -15.46 25.38
N ILE A 15 -8.76 -14.67 26.45
CA ILE A 15 -8.22 -13.30 26.43
C ILE A 15 -6.73 -13.33 26.05
N PHE A 16 -5.98 -14.26 26.63
CA PHE A 16 -4.55 -14.40 26.36
C PHE A 16 -4.28 -14.80 24.90
N VAL A 17 -5.07 -15.73 24.35
CA VAL A 17 -4.99 -16.11 22.93
C VAL A 17 -5.35 -14.93 22.01
N PHE A 18 -6.38 -14.14 22.35
CA PHE A 18 -6.74 -12.97 21.57
C PHE A 18 -5.61 -11.93 21.53
N LEU A 19 -5.01 -11.61 22.68
CA LEU A 19 -3.89 -10.66 22.79
C LEU A 19 -2.64 -11.10 22.01
N LEU A 20 -2.40 -12.41 21.89
CA LEU A 20 -1.23 -12.95 21.18
C LEU A 20 -1.44 -13.08 19.66
N THR A 21 -2.67 -12.97 19.16
CA THR A 21 -3.01 -13.27 17.76
C THR A 21 -3.41 -12.05 16.95
N THR A 22 -3.57 -10.87 17.55
CA THR A 22 -3.87 -9.66 16.79
C THR A 22 -2.64 -9.20 16.01
N PRO A 23 -2.72 -9.10 14.67
CA PRO A 23 -1.64 -8.48 13.89
C PRO A 23 -1.56 -6.99 14.24
N THR A 24 -0.34 -6.45 14.36
CA THR A 24 -0.12 -5.01 14.46
C THR A 24 -0.47 -4.37 13.12
N VAL A 25 -1.48 -3.51 13.08
CA VAL A 25 -1.87 -2.76 11.88
C VAL A 25 -1.28 -1.36 11.98
N PHE A 26 -0.43 -0.98 11.02
CA PHE A 26 0.04 0.38 10.84
C PHE A 26 -0.79 1.04 9.74
N ALA A 27 -1.53 2.10 10.09
CA ALA A 27 -2.25 2.91 9.13
C ALA A 27 -1.37 4.10 8.72
N THR A 28 -1.23 4.31 7.42
CA THR A 28 -0.60 5.52 6.84
C THR A 28 -1.70 6.38 6.25
N GLU A 29 -1.76 7.65 6.65
CA GLU A 29 -2.74 8.63 6.18
C GLU A 29 -2.01 9.85 5.58
N PHE A 30 -2.58 10.41 4.51
CA PHE A 30 -2.03 11.58 3.82
C PHE A 30 -2.75 12.86 4.24
N ASN A 31 -2.00 13.95 4.36
CA ASN A 31 -2.58 15.25 4.68
C ASN A 31 -3.41 15.77 3.49
N THR A 32 -4.70 16.06 3.73
CA THR A 32 -5.62 16.62 2.73
C THR A 32 -5.69 18.15 2.76
N ASP A 33 -5.02 18.83 3.70
CA ASP A 33 -5.00 20.29 3.80
C ASP A 33 -4.33 20.99 2.63
N VAL A 34 -3.46 20.28 1.90
CA VAL A 34 -2.75 20.80 0.73
C VAL A 34 -3.54 20.67 -0.58
N LEU A 35 -4.68 19.97 -0.55
CA LEU A 35 -5.60 19.89 -1.69
C LEU A 35 -6.49 21.13 -1.73
N ASP A 36 -6.90 21.54 -2.94
CA ASP A 36 -7.92 22.57 -3.07
C ASP A 36 -9.23 22.12 -2.40
N ALA A 37 -9.99 23.07 -1.84
CA ALA A 37 -11.24 22.78 -1.14
C ALA A 37 -12.26 22.04 -2.03
N SER A 38 -12.20 22.29 -3.34
CA SER A 38 -13.00 21.62 -4.38
C SER A 38 -12.66 20.13 -4.50
N ASP A 39 -11.39 19.77 -4.34
CA ASP A 39 -10.84 18.43 -4.55
C ASP A 39 -10.87 17.57 -3.29
N ARG A 40 -10.91 18.22 -2.12
CA ARG A 40 -10.82 17.57 -0.80
C ARG A 40 -11.84 16.47 -0.55
N ASN A 41 -13.04 16.60 -1.14
CA ASN A 41 -14.12 15.62 -1.00
C ASN A 41 -14.27 14.70 -2.22
N ASN A 42 -13.47 14.91 -3.26
CA ASN A 42 -13.65 14.28 -4.57
C ASN A 42 -12.46 13.41 -5.01
N ILE A 43 -11.35 13.42 -4.26
CA ILE A 43 -10.17 12.59 -4.53
C ILE A 43 -10.04 11.51 -3.44
N ASP A 44 -10.06 10.24 -3.86
CA ASP A 44 -9.76 9.12 -2.97
C ASP A 44 -8.24 8.90 -2.88
N LEU A 45 -7.68 9.18 -1.70
CA LEU A 45 -6.25 8.97 -1.41
C LEU A 45 -5.96 7.62 -0.74
N THR A 46 -6.99 6.85 -0.39
CA THR A 46 -6.86 5.55 0.27
C THR A 46 -5.89 4.61 -0.45
N PRO A 47 -5.86 4.55 -1.80
CA PRO A 47 -4.95 3.65 -2.51
C PRO A 47 -3.45 3.95 -2.27
N PHE A 48 -3.09 5.22 -2.07
CA PHE A 48 -1.70 5.64 -1.85
C PHE A 48 -1.14 5.25 -0.48
N SER A 49 -1.99 4.88 0.47
CA SER A 49 -1.54 4.35 1.78
C SER A 49 -0.73 3.07 1.63
N ARG A 50 -0.82 2.39 0.48
CA ARG A 50 -0.11 1.15 0.18
C ARG A 50 1.22 1.46 -0.52
N ALA A 51 2.32 1.04 0.11
CA ALA A 51 3.63 1.14 -0.50
C ALA A 51 3.67 0.41 -1.87
N GLY A 52 4.21 1.08 -2.89
CA GLY A 52 4.31 0.53 -4.24
C GLY A 52 3.03 0.61 -5.08
N TYR A 53 1.95 1.22 -4.58
CA TYR A 53 0.78 1.53 -5.40
C TYR A 53 1.11 2.63 -6.42
N ILE A 54 0.75 2.38 -7.68
CA ILE A 54 0.83 3.33 -8.79
C ILE A 54 -0.60 3.51 -9.31
N MET A 55 -1.04 4.76 -9.48
CA MET A 55 -2.37 5.04 -10.03
C MET A 55 -2.49 4.50 -11.46
N PRO A 56 -3.67 4.03 -11.87
CA PRO A 56 -3.93 3.72 -13.28
C PRO A 56 -3.74 4.95 -14.14
N GLY A 57 -3.12 4.78 -15.31
CA GLY A 57 -2.79 5.89 -16.19
C GLY A 57 -1.61 5.58 -17.11
N GLN A 58 -1.23 6.57 -17.91
CA GLN A 58 -0.09 6.48 -18.80
C GLN A 58 1.11 7.20 -18.19
N TYR A 59 2.22 6.50 -18.05
CA TYR A 59 3.45 7.02 -17.48
C TYR A 59 4.59 6.82 -18.47
N GLN A 60 5.46 7.81 -18.61
CA GLN A 60 6.69 7.66 -19.36
C GLN A 60 7.75 7.01 -18.44
N MET A 61 8.19 5.80 -18.79
CA MET A 61 8.99 4.94 -17.93
C MET A 61 10.24 4.41 -18.66
N GLU A 62 11.35 4.31 -17.95
CA GLU A 62 12.54 3.55 -18.36
C GLU A 62 12.57 2.22 -17.59
N ILE A 63 12.75 1.09 -18.28
CA ILE A 63 12.76 -0.24 -17.63
C ILE A 63 14.19 -0.71 -17.39
N ARG A 64 14.45 -1.11 -16.14
CA ARG A 64 15.68 -1.76 -15.67
C ARG A 64 15.39 -3.17 -15.17
N VAL A 65 16.20 -4.15 -15.58
CA VAL A 65 16.15 -5.54 -15.10
C VAL A 65 17.51 -5.91 -14.53
N ASN A 66 17.56 -6.37 -13.26
CA ASN A 66 18.81 -6.70 -12.56
C ASN A 66 19.85 -5.56 -12.58
N GLY A 67 19.41 -4.30 -12.60
CA GLY A 67 20.27 -3.12 -12.68
C GLY A 67 20.75 -2.74 -14.08
N GLN A 68 20.30 -3.43 -15.13
CA GLN A 68 20.61 -3.09 -16.52
C GLN A 68 19.39 -2.48 -17.21
N ASP A 69 19.58 -1.33 -17.86
CA ASP A 69 18.57 -0.73 -18.73
C ASP A 69 18.28 -1.65 -19.92
N ILE A 70 17.00 -1.99 -20.10
CA ILE A 70 16.55 -2.78 -21.26
C ILE A 70 15.83 -1.93 -22.30
N SER A 71 15.61 -0.66 -21.97
CA SER A 71 14.91 0.32 -22.81
C SER A 71 15.93 1.31 -23.35
N PRO A 72 15.98 1.57 -24.67
CA PRO A 72 16.90 2.58 -25.22
C PRO A 72 16.53 4.01 -24.81
N SER A 73 15.27 4.23 -24.39
CA SER A 73 14.77 5.48 -23.85
C SER A 73 13.46 5.23 -23.09
N ALA A 74 12.99 6.25 -22.36
CA ALA A 74 11.71 6.17 -21.66
C ALA A 74 10.52 6.16 -22.63
N PHE A 75 9.58 5.24 -22.43
CA PHE A 75 8.39 5.05 -23.27
C PHE A 75 7.10 4.98 -22.45
N GLN A 76 5.96 5.18 -23.11
CA GLN A 76 4.65 5.16 -22.45
C GLN A 76 4.27 3.74 -22.00
N ILE A 77 4.06 3.56 -20.70
CA ILE A 77 3.52 2.36 -20.09
C ILE A 77 2.14 2.70 -19.51
N THR A 78 1.15 1.88 -19.83
CA THR A 78 -0.19 2.00 -19.24
C THR A 78 -0.30 1.12 -18.01
N PHE A 79 -0.50 1.74 -16.86
CA PHE A 79 -0.88 1.06 -15.63
C PHE A 79 -2.39 0.90 -15.61
N LEU A 80 -2.85 -0.33 -15.44
CA LEU A 80 -4.27 -0.66 -15.37
C LEU A 80 -4.69 -0.79 -13.91
N GLU A 81 -5.96 -0.48 -13.64
CA GLU A 81 -6.54 -0.75 -12.34
C GLU A 81 -6.51 -2.27 -12.09
N PRO A 82 -5.94 -2.74 -10.96
CA PRO A 82 -5.94 -4.15 -10.64
C PRO A 82 -7.39 -4.63 -10.51
N SER A 83 -7.78 -5.60 -11.34
CA SER A 83 -9.06 -6.27 -11.19
C SER A 83 -9.05 -7.00 -9.84
N PHE A 84 -9.90 -6.58 -8.91
CA PHE A 84 -10.06 -7.19 -7.59
C PHE A 84 -10.51 -8.65 -7.73
N SER A 85 -9.56 -9.56 -7.95
CA SER A 85 -9.78 -11.00 -8.02
C SER A 85 -8.70 -11.71 -7.19
N GLY A 86 -8.63 -11.39 -5.90
CA GLY A 86 -8.23 -12.27 -4.78
C GLY A 86 -7.00 -13.18 -4.88
N ASN A 87 -6.09 -12.99 -5.84
CA ASN A 87 -4.83 -13.73 -5.90
C ASN A 87 -3.65 -12.76 -5.91
N ASP A 88 -3.17 -12.44 -4.73
CA ASP A 88 -2.11 -11.48 -4.44
C ASP A 88 -0.73 -12.02 -4.81
N SER A 89 -0.61 -12.66 -5.98
CA SER A 89 0.60 -13.34 -6.45
C SER A 89 1.56 -12.32 -7.05
N ASN A 90 2.16 -11.51 -6.17
CA ASN A 90 3.56 -11.06 -6.22
C ASN A 90 4.20 -10.83 -7.60
N LEU A 91 3.60 -10.01 -8.46
CA LEU A 91 4.37 -9.21 -9.40
C LEU A 91 4.77 -7.91 -8.70
N LEU A 92 5.71 -8.04 -7.76
CA LEU A 92 6.55 -6.92 -7.33
C LEU A 92 7.45 -6.57 -8.51
N ILE A 93 6.89 -5.89 -9.51
CA ILE A 93 7.72 -5.07 -10.37
C ILE A 93 8.12 -3.90 -9.48
N VAL A 94 9.30 -4.02 -8.86
CA VAL A 94 9.92 -2.94 -8.10
C VAL A 94 10.29 -1.89 -9.12
N PHE A 95 9.35 -0.99 -9.42
CA PHE A 95 9.66 0.24 -10.12
C PHE A 95 10.43 1.09 -9.12
N TYR A 96 11.76 1.11 -9.24
CA TYR A 96 12.52 2.24 -8.75
C TYR A 96 12.09 3.43 -9.61
N VAL A 97 10.97 4.07 -9.26
CA VAL A 97 10.68 5.43 -9.72
C VAL A 97 11.73 6.28 -9.01
N GLN A 98 12.91 6.36 -9.61
CA GLN A 98 13.85 7.40 -9.26
C GLN A 98 13.25 8.69 -9.82
N ILE A 99 12.43 9.36 -9.00
CA ILE A 99 12.03 10.74 -9.25
C ILE A 99 13.34 11.52 -9.34
N MET A 100 13.72 11.95 -10.54
CA MET A 100 14.81 12.90 -10.69
C MET A 100 14.39 14.18 -9.94
N PRO A 101 15.17 14.65 -8.96
CA PRO A 101 14.79 15.77 -8.12
C PRO A 101 15.04 17.09 -8.85
N ASP A 102 14.30 17.38 -9.92
CA ASP A 102 14.55 18.59 -10.72
C ASP A 102 13.46 19.66 -10.62
N ASP A 103 12.35 19.45 -9.91
CA ASP A 103 11.26 20.44 -9.85
C ASP A 103 10.85 20.90 -8.43
N PHE A 104 11.80 21.02 -7.50
CA PHE A 104 11.61 21.93 -6.35
C PHE A 104 12.04 23.35 -6.75
N VAL A 105 11.23 23.99 -7.59
CA VAL A 105 11.25 25.45 -7.78
C VAL A 105 9.91 26.03 -7.34
N MET A 106 9.83 26.36 -6.05
CA MET A 106 9.47 27.68 -5.51
C MET A 106 9.58 27.68 -3.98
#